data_AF-A0A397YZ67-F1
#
_entry.id   AF-A0A397YZ67-F1
#
_cell.length_a   1.000
_cell.length_b   1.000
_cell.length_c   1.000
_cell.angle_alpha   90.00
_cell.angle_beta   90.00
_cell.angle_gamma   90.00
#
_symmetry.space_group_name_H-M   'P 1'
#
loop_
_entity.id
_entity.type
_entity.pdbx_description
1 polymer ?
#
loop_
_entity_poly.entity_id
_entity_poly.type
_entity_poly.pdbx_seq_one_letter_code
_entity_poly.pdbx_strand_id
1 'polypeptide(L)'
;MGKEREKLWREVRELSLGSEIDRLHSPPSPLHFLRDYVSQSKPCVISNAISHWPALKLWSHPAYLSGALSNDYVSLHLTPNGSADAVTPVTSAGDLCFASAHVEKVPFPEALQAVRSSSSKRETVGYLQQQNDCFRTEYSTVASDCDGDIAWATEALGCSPEAVNLWIGTHLSVTSFHKDHYENLYAVVSGEKHFLLLPPTDVHRLYVQPYPAANYSYHRDTETFKLEIEQPLRHVPWCSVDPYPSPEREASERLKYPFFFDGPKPFHCTLKAGEILYLPSMWFHHVSQTPGDGGYTVAVNYWYDMQFDIKYAYFNFLQSVSYESSSLSPILSWREDEDSESGDGEV
;
A
#
# COMPACT_ATOMS: atom_id res chain seq x y z
N MET A 1 19.95 23.20 7.15
CA MET A 1 19.12 22.02 6.82
C MET A 1 17.64 22.23 7.09
N GLY A 2 17.22 22.69 8.28
CA GLY A 2 15.79 22.89 8.59
C GLY A 2 15.06 23.87 7.66
N LYS A 3 15.66 25.04 7.38
CA LYS A 3 15.08 26.07 6.48
C LYS A 3 14.98 25.58 5.02
N GLU A 4 15.99 24.86 4.55
CA GLU A 4 16.05 24.30 3.20
C GLU A 4 14.98 23.21 3.01
N ARG A 5 14.78 22.36 4.02
CA ARG A 5 13.71 21.36 4.04
C ARG A 5 12.32 22.01 3.98
N GLU A 6 12.05 22.99 4.83
CA GLU A 6 10.76 23.70 4.82
C GLU A 6 10.52 24.43 3.49
N LYS A 7 11.59 24.97 2.89
CA LYS A 7 11.54 25.56 1.55
C LYS A 7 11.21 24.51 0.49
N LEU A 8 11.85 23.33 0.51
CA LEU A 8 11.55 22.22 -0.39
C LEU A 8 10.08 21.78 -0.28
N TRP A 9 9.59 21.59 0.94
CA TRP A 9 8.19 21.23 1.20
C TRP A 9 7.19 22.19 0.54
N ARG A 10 7.47 23.49 0.65
CA ARG A 10 6.64 24.55 0.10
C ARG A 10 6.75 24.60 -1.42
N GLU A 11 7.97 24.65 -1.96
CA GLU A 11 8.21 24.83 -3.40
C GLU A 11 7.67 23.67 -4.23
N VAL A 12 7.81 22.42 -3.77
CA VAL A 12 7.27 21.25 -4.48
C VAL A 12 5.75 21.32 -4.60
N ARG A 13 5.07 21.81 -3.56
CA ARG A 13 3.60 21.96 -3.55
C ARG A 13 3.15 23.16 -4.38
N GLU A 14 3.82 24.30 -4.25
CA GLU A 14 3.46 25.52 -4.98
C GLU A 14 3.76 25.43 -6.49
N LEU A 15 4.83 24.73 -6.88
CA LEU A 15 5.27 24.64 -8.27
C LEU A 15 4.67 23.45 -9.03
N SER A 16 4.56 22.29 -8.39
CA SER A 16 4.30 21.01 -9.09
C SER A 16 3.02 20.32 -8.63
N LEU A 17 2.87 20.06 -7.33
CA LEU A 17 1.84 19.14 -6.83
C LEU A 17 0.49 19.81 -6.54
N GLY A 18 0.47 21.10 -6.25
CA GLY A 18 -0.70 21.79 -5.74
C GLY A 18 -1.01 21.44 -4.27
N SER A 19 -2.24 21.74 -3.85
CA SER A 19 -2.74 21.51 -2.49
C SER A 19 -3.73 20.35 -2.35
N GLU A 20 -4.21 19.82 -3.48
CA GLU A 20 -5.22 18.75 -3.53
C GLU A 20 -4.92 17.78 -4.68
N ILE A 21 -5.52 16.59 -4.61
CA ILE A 21 -5.39 15.57 -5.65
C ILE A 21 -6.34 15.92 -6.80
N ASP A 22 -5.78 16.06 -8.00
CA ASP A 22 -6.57 16.33 -9.21
C ASP A 22 -7.63 15.24 -9.43
N ARG A 23 -8.80 15.63 -9.93
CA ARG A 23 -9.86 14.71 -10.34
C ARG A 23 -10.21 14.89 -11.81
N LEU A 24 -9.99 13.84 -12.60
CA LEU A 24 -10.38 13.76 -14.00
C LEU A 24 -11.73 13.05 -14.11
N HIS A 25 -12.65 13.61 -14.89
CA HIS A 25 -13.98 13.01 -15.10
C HIS A 25 -13.97 11.82 -16.08
N SER A 26 -12.88 11.61 -16.82
CA SER A 26 -12.73 10.58 -17.83
C SER A 26 -11.27 10.21 -18.01
N PRO A 27 -10.95 9.03 -18.58
CA PRO A 27 -9.59 8.68 -18.98
C PRO A 27 -8.89 9.79 -19.78
N PRO A 28 -7.65 10.17 -19.39
CA PRO A 28 -6.82 11.05 -20.21
C PRO A 28 -6.35 10.35 -21.49
N SER A 29 -5.89 11.12 -22.48
CA SER A 29 -5.09 10.53 -23.55
C SER A 29 -3.71 10.10 -23.01
N PRO A 30 -3.04 9.13 -23.65
CA PRO A 30 -1.71 8.68 -23.23
C PRO A 30 -0.70 9.82 -23.07
N LEU A 31 -0.65 10.75 -24.03
CA LEU A 31 0.23 11.93 -23.98
C LEU A 31 -0.13 12.87 -22.82
N HIS A 32 -1.42 13.09 -22.56
CA HIS A 32 -1.86 13.90 -21.42
C HIS A 32 -1.43 13.26 -20.10
N PHE A 33 -1.66 11.95 -19.96
CA PHE A 33 -1.28 11.20 -18.77
C PHE A 33 0.23 11.24 -18.51
N LEU A 34 1.03 10.95 -19.55
CA LEU A 34 2.48 10.95 -19.47
C LEU A 34 3.04 12.32 -19.08
N ARG A 35 2.57 13.39 -19.74
CA ARG A 35 3.11 14.75 -19.58
C ARG A 35 2.73 15.37 -18.24
N ASP A 36 1.45 15.28 -17.86
CA ASP A 36 0.89 16.10 -16.77
C ASP A 36 0.87 15.35 -15.43
N TYR A 37 0.94 14.01 -15.45
CA TYR A 37 0.90 13.18 -14.25
C TYR A 37 2.18 12.36 -14.05
N VAL A 38 2.53 11.47 -14.98
CA VAL A 38 3.69 10.56 -14.81
C VAL A 38 5.01 11.32 -14.75
N SER A 39 5.26 12.21 -15.71
CA SER A 39 6.50 13.00 -15.78
C SER A 39 6.65 13.93 -14.57
N GLN A 40 5.53 14.43 -14.02
CA GLN A 40 5.50 15.30 -12.86
C GLN A 40 5.50 14.55 -11.52
N SER A 41 5.40 13.21 -11.53
CA SER A 41 5.15 12.40 -10.33
C SER A 41 3.94 12.94 -9.54
N LYS A 42 2.84 13.24 -10.23
CA LYS A 42 1.64 13.85 -9.65
C LYS A 42 0.48 12.85 -9.62
N PRO A 43 -0.08 12.53 -8.45
CA PRO A 43 -1.25 11.65 -8.34
C PRO A 43 -2.52 12.32 -8.86
N CYS A 44 -3.45 11.51 -9.38
CA CYS A 44 -4.78 11.96 -9.76
C CYS A 44 -5.83 10.85 -9.65
N VAL A 45 -7.08 11.22 -9.40
CA VAL A 45 -8.21 10.29 -9.45
C VAL A 45 -8.92 10.45 -10.79
N ILE A 46 -9.18 9.34 -11.47
CA ILE A 46 -9.84 9.26 -12.77
C ILE A 46 -11.17 8.54 -12.60
N SER A 47 -12.27 9.28 -12.79
CA SER A 47 -13.62 8.72 -12.84
C SER A 47 -13.91 8.14 -14.23
N ASN A 48 -14.92 7.28 -14.32
CA ASN A 48 -15.42 6.70 -15.58
C ASN A 48 -14.37 5.95 -16.41
N ALA A 49 -13.30 5.44 -15.78
CA ALA A 49 -12.24 4.70 -16.46
C ALA A 49 -12.53 3.20 -16.62
N ILE A 50 -13.41 2.66 -15.77
CA ILE A 50 -13.72 1.22 -15.69
C ILE A 50 -15.22 0.94 -15.75
N SER A 51 -16.02 1.89 -16.23
CA SER A 51 -17.49 1.76 -16.26
C SER A 51 -18.00 0.60 -17.12
N HIS A 52 -17.17 0.09 -18.02
CA HIS A 52 -17.45 -1.08 -18.86
C HIS A 52 -17.19 -2.41 -18.17
N TRP A 53 -16.49 -2.45 -17.02
CA TRP A 53 -16.16 -3.69 -16.32
C TRP A 53 -17.41 -4.37 -15.76
N PRO A 54 -17.68 -5.65 -16.11
CA PRO A 54 -18.70 -6.45 -15.44
C PRO A 54 -18.53 -6.49 -13.91
N ALA A 55 -17.28 -6.46 -13.43
CA ALA A 55 -16.92 -6.52 -12.01
C ALA A 55 -17.67 -5.51 -11.13
N LEU A 56 -17.91 -4.27 -11.63
CA LEU A 56 -18.63 -3.22 -10.89
C LEU A 56 -20.05 -3.63 -10.48
N LYS A 57 -20.68 -4.54 -11.22
CA LYS A 57 -22.02 -5.06 -10.90
C LYS A 57 -21.96 -6.39 -10.17
N LEU A 58 -20.97 -7.22 -10.47
CA LEU A 58 -20.93 -8.61 -10.04
C LEU A 58 -20.22 -8.80 -8.69
N TRP A 59 -19.14 -8.07 -8.44
CA TRP A 59 -18.23 -8.36 -7.31
C TRP A 59 -18.71 -7.81 -5.96
N SER A 60 -19.68 -6.90 -5.97
CA SER A 60 -20.39 -6.47 -4.75
C SER A 60 -21.29 -7.57 -4.18
N HIS A 61 -21.56 -8.64 -4.94
CA HIS A 61 -22.39 -9.76 -4.53
C HIS A 61 -21.54 -10.94 -4.04
N PRO A 62 -21.53 -11.24 -2.73
CA PRO A 62 -20.70 -12.33 -2.19
C PRO A 62 -20.99 -13.68 -2.84
N ALA A 63 -22.25 -13.93 -3.18
CA ALA A 63 -22.68 -15.18 -3.82
C ALA A 63 -22.09 -15.37 -5.22
N TYR A 64 -21.85 -14.29 -5.97
CA TYR A 64 -21.22 -14.37 -7.28
C TYR A 64 -19.77 -14.81 -7.14
N LEU A 65 -18.97 -14.08 -6.35
CA LEU A 65 -17.55 -14.40 -6.15
C LEU A 65 -17.38 -15.81 -5.55
N SER A 66 -18.14 -16.16 -4.50
CA SER A 66 -18.07 -17.49 -3.91
C SER A 66 -18.48 -18.61 -4.87
N GLY A 67 -19.42 -18.35 -5.79
CA GLY A 67 -19.82 -19.32 -6.80
C GLY A 67 -18.78 -19.47 -7.90
N ALA A 68 -18.34 -18.35 -8.48
CA ALA A 68 -17.39 -18.30 -9.58
C ALA A 68 -16.02 -18.88 -9.17
N LEU A 69 -15.51 -18.49 -8.00
CA LEU A 69 -14.21 -18.92 -7.48
C LEU A 69 -14.31 -20.15 -6.54
N SER A 70 -15.39 -20.94 -6.65
CA SER A 70 -15.68 -22.02 -5.69
C SER A 70 -14.59 -23.11 -5.59
N ASN A 71 -13.82 -23.31 -6.66
CA ASN A 71 -12.73 -24.29 -6.73
C ASN A 71 -11.33 -23.66 -6.61
N ASP A 72 -11.25 -22.33 -6.52
CA ASP A 72 -9.98 -21.61 -6.48
C ASP A 72 -9.44 -21.51 -5.06
N TYR A 73 -8.11 -21.63 -4.92
CA TYR A 73 -7.40 -21.48 -3.66
C TYR A 73 -6.65 -20.16 -3.65
N VAL A 74 -6.87 -19.39 -2.59
CA VAL A 74 -6.33 -18.03 -2.45
C VAL A 74 -5.55 -17.88 -1.16
N SER A 75 -4.65 -16.92 -1.15
CA SER A 75 -3.83 -16.56 0.00
C SER A 75 -4.63 -15.67 0.95
N LEU A 76 -5.13 -16.25 2.05
CA LEU A 76 -5.76 -15.53 3.13
C LEU A 76 -4.70 -15.01 4.11
N HIS A 77 -4.63 -13.69 4.29
CA HIS A 77 -3.77 -13.07 5.29
C HIS A 77 -4.58 -12.79 6.56
N LEU A 78 -4.04 -13.20 7.71
CA LEU A 78 -4.63 -13.06 9.02
C LEU A 78 -3.72 -12.25 9.94
N THR A 79 -4.31 -11.27 10.63
CA THR A 79 -3.62 -10.46 11.65
C THR A 79 -4.52 -10.25 12.85
N PRO A 80 -3.96 -9.95 14.04
CA PRO A 80 -4.77 -9.73 15.23
C PRO A 80 -5.58 -8.43 15.20
N ASN A 81 -5.07 -7.43 14.47
CA ASN A 81 -5.56 -6.04 14.51
C ASN A 81 -5.85 -5.44 13.13
N GLY A 82 -5.66 -6.20 12.06
CA GLY A 82 -5.86 -5.74 10.68
C GLY A 82 -4.69 -4.98 10.07
N SER A 83 -3.56 -4.85 10.78
CA SER A 83 -2.34 -4.21 10.29
C SER A 83 -1.30 -5.27 9.94
N ALA A 84 -1.26 -5.66 8.68
CA ALA A 84 -0.15 -6.44 8.13
C ALA A 84 0.99 -5.52 7.70
N ASP A 85 2.21 -6.04 7.69
CA ASP A 85 3.41 -5.34 7.25
C ASP A 85 3.53 -3.98 7.95
N ALA A 86 3.59 -4.04 9.29
CA ALA A 86 3.53 -2.88 10.14
C ALA A 86 4.50 -2.99 11.33
N VAL A 87 4.97 -1.83 11.79
CA VAL A 87 5.81 -1.75 12.99
C VAL A 87 4.98 -2.11 14.22
N THR A 88 5.40 -3.16 14.90
CA THR A 88 4.62 -3.82 15.97
C THR A 88 5.47 -4.04 17.22
N PRO A 89 4.94 -3.76 18.43
CA PRO A 89 5.62 -4.11 19.68
C PRO A 89 5.77 -5.62 19.86
N VAL A 90 6.99 -6.08 20.16
CA VAL A 90 7.31 -7.49 20.44
C VAL A 90 6.97 -7.85 21.89
N THR A 91 7.25 -6.95 22.82
CA THR A 91 7.02 -7.14 24.25
C THR A 91 6.43 -5.86 24.86
N SER A 92 5.86 -5.98 26.06
CA SER A 92 5.41 -4.83 26.84
C SER A 92 6.53 -3.85 27.20
N ALA A 93 7.81 -4.24 27.01
CA ALA A 93 8.97 -3.41 27.28
C ALA A 93 9.32 -2.43 26.13
N GLY A 94 8.65 -2.52 24.98
CA GLY A 94 8.70 -1.51 23.92
C GLY A 94 9.63 -1.81 22.74
N ASP A 95 10.24 -3.00 22.67
CA ASP A 95 10.98 -3.43 21.49
C ASP A 95 10.04 -3.54 20.28
N LEU A 96 10.47 -3.04 19.13
CA LEU A 96 9.67 -2.98 17.90
C LEU A 96 10.23 -3.93 16.84
N CYS A 97 9.34 -4.52 16.04
CA CYS A 97 9.66 -5.33 14.88
C CYS A 97 8.77 -4.94 13.69
N PHE A 98 9.14 -5.36 12.48
CA PHE A 98 8.28 -5.34 11.31
C PHE A 98 7.52 -6.67 11.27
N ALA A 99 6.19 -6.63 11.46
CA ALA A 99 5.37 -7.83 11.54
C ALA A 99 4.58 -8.05 10.24
N SER A 100 4.84 -9.16 9.56
CA SER A 100 4.04 -9.66 8.44
C SER A 100 2.90 -10.57 8.93
N ALA A 101 1.84 -10.66 8.13
CA ALA A 101 0.67 -11.45 8.46
C ALA A 101 0.94 -12.95 8.48
N HIS A 102 0.08 -13.70 9.19
CA HIS A 102 -0.02 -15.14 8.99
C HIS A 102 -0.71 -15.39 7.65
N VAL A 103 -0.17 -16.28 6.81
CA VAL A 103 -0.71 -16.55 5.46
C VAL A 103 -1.10 -18.02 5.33
N GLU A 104 -2.32 -18.27 4.86
CA GLU A 104 -2.81 -19.62 4.57
C GLU A 104 -3.42 -19.69 3.17
N LYS A 105 -3.15 -20.80 2.46
CA LYS A 105 -3.83 -21.13 1.22
C LYS A 105 -5.11 -21.88 1.53
N VAL A 106 -6.26 -21.26 1.24
CA VAL A 106 -7.58 -21.82 1.53
C VAL A 106 -8.53 -21.65 0.35
N PRO A 107 -9.63 -22.44 0.25
CA PRO A 107 -10.65 -22.22 -0.77
C PRO A 107 -11.24 -20.81 -0.69
N PHE A 108 -11.47 -20.16 -1.83
CA PHE A 108 -11.97 -18.78 -1.85
C PHE A 108 -13.25 -18.56 -1.04
N PRO A 109 -14.27 -19.46 -1.04
CA PRO A 109 -15.45 -19.28 -0.19
C PRO A 109 -15.12 -19.19 1.30
N GLU A 110 -14.15 -19.98 1.78
CA GLU A 110 -13.67 -19.91 3.16
C GLU A 110 -12.94 -18.58 3.41
N ALA A 111 -12.06 -18.18 2.48
CA ALA A 111 -11.31 -16.94 2.56
C ALA A 111 -12.23 -15.71 2.66
N LEU A 112 -13.24 -15.63 1.78
CA LEU A 112 -14.23 -14.54 1.79
C LEU A 112 -15.07 -14.54 3.07
N GLN A 113 -15.43 -15.72 3.59
CA GLN A 113 -16.13 -15.83 4.86
C GLN A 113 -15.25 -15.32 6.02
N ALA A 114 -13.96 -15.64 6.04
CA ALA A 114 -13.01 -15.14 7.05
C ALA A 114 -12.88 -13.61 7.01
N VAL A 115 -12.72 -13.03 5.81
CA VAL A 115 -12.70 -11.56 5.64
C VAL A 115 -13.97 -10.92 6.19
N ARG A 116 -15.14 -11.43 5.79
CA ARG A 116 -16.45 -10.87 6.21
C ARG A 116 -16.76 -11.06 7.68
N SER A 117 -16.17 -12.08 8.31
CA SER A 117 -16.32 -12.37 9.74
C SER A 117 -15.30 -11.63 10.61
N SER A 118 -14.42 -10.82 10.01
CA SER A 118 -13.43 -10.01 10.74
C SER A 118 -14.09 -9.19 11.83
N SER A 119 -13.51 -9.22 13.02
CA SER A 119 -14.07 -8.53 14.18
C SER A 119 -12.98 -8.06 15.12
N SER A 120 -13.07 -6.80 15.55
CA SER A 120 -12.21 -6.26 16.61
C SER A 120 -12.39 -6.96 17.96
N LYS A 121 -13.50 -7.69 18.17
CA LYS A 121 -13.76 -8.44 19.40
C LYS A 121 -13.07 -9.80 19.45
N ARG A 122 -12.82 -10.40 18.28
CA ARG A 122 -12.18 -11.72 18.16
C ARG A 122 -10.69 -11.61 17.86
N GLU A 123 -10.15 -10.39 17.80
CA GLU A 123 -8.75 -10.10 17.48
C GLU A 123 -8.26 -10.93 16.29
N THR A 124 -9.09 -11.04 15.25
CA THR A 124 -8.77 -11.76 14.02
C THR A 124 -9.38 -11.00 12.85
N VAL A 125 -8.50 -10.49 11.98
CA VAL A 125 -8.88 -9.73 10.79
C VAL A 125 -8.32 -10.44 9.56
N GLY A 126 -9.22 -10.84 8.67
CA GLY A 126 -8.87 -11.40 7.38
C GLY A 126 -8.74 -10.34 6.30
N TYR A 127 -7.73 -10.48 5.45
CA TYR A 127 -7.53 -9.64 4.28
C TYR A 127 -6.99 -10.48 3.12
N LEU A 128 -7.61 -10.40 1.95
CA LEU A 128 -7.03 -10.91 0.71
C LEU A 128 -6.18 -9.79 0.11
N GLN A 129 -4.88 -9.85 0.39
CA GLN A 129 -3.93 -8.78 0.08
C GLN A 129 -2.63 -9.31 -0.53
N GLN A 130 -2.65 -10.55 -1.02
CA GLN A 130 -1.49 -11.13 -1.67
C GLN A 130 -1.08 -10.23 -2.85
N GLN A 131 0.19 -9.85 -2.85
CA GLN A 131 0.81 -9.15 -3.97
C GLN A 131 1.45 -10.18 -4.91
N ASN A 132 2.24 -9.72 -5.88
CA ASN A 132 2.95 -10.58 -6.84
C ASN A 132 2.00 -11.26 -7.84
N ASP A 133 1.20 -10.44 -8.50
CA ASP A 133 0.36 -10.86 -9.62
C ASP A 133 -0.76 -11.84 -9.24
N CYS A 134 -1.30 -11.68 -8.04
CA CYS A 134 -2.30 -12.58 -7.50
C CYS A 134 -3.56 -12.63 -8.36
N PHE A 135 -3.93 -11.56 -9.07
CA PHE A 135 -5.16 -11.53 -9.88
C PHE A 135 -5.09 -12.54 -11.03
N ARG A 136 -3.96 -12.59 -11.74
CA ARG A 136 -3.76 -13.52 -12.86
C ARG A 136 -3.50 -14.95 -12.39
N THR A 137 -3.04 -15.16 -11.15
CA THR A 137 -2.65 -16.48 -10.63
C THR A 137 -3.70 -17.14 -9.73
N GLU A 138 -4.34 -16.39 -8.83
CA GLU A 138 -5.30 -16.88 -7.83
C GLU A 138 -6.76 -16.59 -8.17
N TYR A 139 -7.03 -15.64 -9.07
CA TYR A 139 -8.39 -15.17 -9.41
C TYR A 139 -8.71 -15.25 -10.90
N SER A 140 -7.96 -16.05 -11.66
CA SER A 140 -8.05 -16.14 -13.13
C SER A 140 -9.46 -16.50 -13.64
N THR A 141 -10.24 -17.25 -12.86
CA THR A 141 -11.63 -17.63 -13.18
C THR A 141 -12.56 -16.43 -13.37
N VAL A 142 -12.27 -15.29 -12.71
CA VAL A 142 -13.04 -14.04 -12.86
C VAL A 142 -12.28 -12.96 -13.64
N ALA A 143 -11.16 -13.30 -14.28
CA ALA A 143 -10.32 -12.34 -14.99
C ALA A 143 -11.06 -11.61 -16.12
N SER A 144 -12.07 -12.25 -16.75
CA SER A 144 -12.89 -11.63 -17.80
C SER A 144 -13.81 -10.51 -17.32
N ASP A 145 -13.94 -10.30 -16.00
CA ASP A 145 -14.78 -9.25 -15.43
C ASP A 145 -14.06 -7.88 -15.37
N CYS A 146 -12.76 -7.85 -15.62
CA CYS A 146 -11.90 -6.67 -15.64
C CYS A 146 -10.98 -6.70 -16.88
N ASP A 147 -10.39 -5.56 -17.22
CA ASP A 147 -9.35 -5.55 -18.25
C ASP A 147 -8.02 -6.12 -17.70
N GLY A 148 -7.23 -6.74 -18.57
CA GLY A 148 -5.89 -7.25 -18.21
C GLY A 148 -4.85 -6.15 -18.00
N ASP A 149 -5.09 -4.96 -18.55
CA ASP A 149 -4.30 -3.76 -18.41
C ASP A 149 -5.17 -2.50 -18.54
N ILE A 150 -4.58 -1.31 -18.42
CA ILE A 150 -5.29 -0.03 -18.61
C ILE A 150 -4.70 0.63 -19.86
N ALA A 151 -5.35 0.40 -21.00
CA ALA A 151 -4.80 0.69 -22.33
C ALA A 151 -4.14 2.08 -22.50
N TRP A 152 -4.79 3.15 -22.02
CA TRP A 152 -4.25 4.51 -22.14
C TRP A 152 -3.01 4.75 -21.28
N ALA A 153 -2.85 4.01 -20.18
CA ALA A 153 -1.65 4.05 -19.34
C ALA A 153 -0.55 3.14 -19.88
N THR A 154 -0.90 1.93 -20.35
CA THR A 154 0.02 1.02 -21.05
C THR A 154 0.70 1.73 -22.22
N GLU A 155 -0.08 2.45 -23.05
CA GLU A 155 0.47 3.24 -24.17
C GLU A 155 1.36 4.39 -23.68
N ALA A 156 0.98 5.08 -22.61
CA ALA A 156 1.75 6.20 -22.06
C ALA A 156 3.08 5.77 -21.44
N LEU A 157 3.09 4.65 -20.71
CA LEU A 157 4.25 4.10 -20.02
C LEU A 157 5.14 3.28 -20.96
N GLY A 158 4.60 2.81 -22.07
CA GLY A 158 5.32 2.04 -23.08
C GLY A 158 5.62 0.59 -22.66
N CYS A 159 4.97 0.10 -21.61
CA CYS A 159 5.10 -1.26 -21.09
C CYS A 159 3.75 -1.79 -20.57
N SER A 160 3.62 -3.12 -20.53
CA SER A 160 2.50 -3.80 -19.86
C SER A 160 2.70 -3.85 -18.35
N PRO A 161 1.63 -3.99 -17.55
CA PRO A 161 1.78 -4.14 -16.11
C PRO A 161 2.53 -5.43 -15.78
N GLU A 162 3.54 -5.30 -14.90
CA GLU A 162 4.31 -6.43 -14.38
C GLU A 162 3.44 -7.31 -13.49
N ALA A 163 2.58 -6.71 -12.68
CA ALA A 163 1.64 -7.41 -11.81
C ALA A 163 0.25 -6.77 -11.82
N VAL A 164 -0.78 -7.62 -11.72
CA VAL A 164 -2.15 -7.21 -11.43
C VAL A 164 -2.57 -7.90 -10.14
N ASN A 165 -2.96 -7.12 -9.13
CA ASN A 165 -3.37 -7.66 -7.84
C ASN A 165 -4.82 -7.33 -7.51
N LEU A 166 -5.47 -8.23 -6.80
CA LEU A 166 -6.83 -8.08 -6.32
C LEU A 166 -6.82 -8.01 -4.78
N TRP A 167 -7.62 -7.09 -4.26
CA TRP A 167 -7.69 -6.76 -2.84
C TRP A 167 -9.11 -6.93 -2.35
N ILE A 168 -9.33 -7.77 -1.33
CA ILE A 168 -10.64 -7.91 -0.65
C ILE A 168 -10.47 -7.84 0.86
N GLY A 169 -10.95 -6.76 1.47
CA GLY A 169 -10.82 -6.51 2.90
C GLY A 169 -12.01 -5.79 3.51
N THR A 170 -11.92 -5.48 4.80
CA THR A 170 -12.94 -4.70 5.52
C THR A 170 -12.34 -3.41 6.07
N HIS A 171 -13.15 -2.58 6.74
CA HIS A 171 -12.67 -1.38 7.42
C HIS A 171 -11.63 -1.63 8.52
N LEU A 172 -11.48 -2.90 8.96
CA LEU A 172 -10.46 -3.29 9.92
C LEU A 172 -9.09 -3.51 9.27
N SER A 173 -9.03 -3.80 7.96
CA SER A 173 -7.75 -4.03 7.27
C SER A 173 -7.14 -2.69 6.85
N VAL A 174 -5.94 -2.40 7.35
CA VAL A 174 -5.21 -1.14 7.14
C VAL A 174 -3.80 -1.46 6.66
N THR A 175 -3.35 -0.73 5.65
CA THR A 175 -1.98 -0.80 5.15
C THR A 175 -1.20 0.41 5.68
N SER A 176 -0.13 0.14 6.43
CA SER A 176 0.73 1.17 7.02
C SER A 176 1.50 1.95 5.95
N PHE A 177 2.14 3.06 6.33
CA PHE A 177 2.91 3.85 5.37
C PHE A 177 4.06 3.05 4.76
N HIS A 178 4.08 3.01 3.44
CA HIS A 178 5.17 2.45 2.63
C HIS A 178 5.21 3.15 1.27
N LYS A 179 6.20 2.80 0.46
CA LYS A 179 6.34 3.22 -0.94
C LYS A 179 6.59 2.00 -1.82
N ASP A 180 6.19 2.10 -3.07
CA ASP A 180 6.45 1.08 -4.10
C ASP A 180 7.34 1.65 -5.21
N HIS A 181 8.09 0.78 -5.89
CA HIS A 181 8.84 1.12 -7.11
C HIS A 181 7.98 0.98 -8.37
N TYR A 182 6.66 1.17 -8.25
CA TYR A 182 5.72 0.95 -9.34
C TYR A 182 4.87 2.20 -9.60
N GLU A 183 4.63 2.48 -10.87
CA GLU A 183 3.51 3.33 -11.29
C GLU A 183 2.22 2.53 -11.08
N ASN A 184 1.40 2.93 -10.11
CA ASN A 184 0.28 2.14 -9.63
C ASN A 184 -1.05 2.75 -10.08
N LEU A 185 -1.84 1.99 -10.85
CA LEU A 185 -3.23 2.32 -11.13
C LEU A 185 -4.14 1.49 -10.24
N TYR A 186 -4.72 2.14 -9.23
CA TYR A 186 -5.52 1.50 -8.19
C TYR A 186 -7.01 1.72 -8.45
N ALA A 187 -7.71 0.70 -8.94
CA ALA A 187 -9.12 0.73 -9.33
C ALA A 187 -10.02 0.18 -8.22
N VAL A 188 -11.00 0.95 -7.75
CA VAL A 188 -11.98 0.46 -6.75
C VAL A 188 -13.21 -0.09 -7.47
N VAL A 189 -13.57 -1.33 -7.14
CA VAL A 189 -14.71 -2.04 -7.74
C VAL A 189 -15.94 -2.00 -6.83
N SER A 190 -15.75 -2.15 -5.51
CA SER A 190 -16.82 -2.12 -4.51
C SER A 190 -16.34 -1.47 -3.22
N GLY A 191 -17.19 -0.67 -2.58
CA GLY A 191 -16.85 0.10 -1.39
C GLY A 191 -16.02 1.34 -1.72
N GLU A 192 -15.19 1.75 -0.77
CA GLU A 192 -14.27 2.90 -0.90
C GLU A 192 -12.87 2.56 -0.38
N LYS A 193 -11.86 3.23 -0.93
CA LYS A 193 -10.48 3.24 -0.41
C LYS A 193 -10.08 4.66 -0.05
N HIS A 194 -9.46 4.83 1.10
CA HIS A 194 -9.01 6.12 1.61
C HIS A 194 -7.48 6.13 1.66
N PHE A 195 -6.88 7.02 0.88
CA PHE A 195 -5.44 7.16 0.79
C PHE A 195 -4.99 8.43 1.50
N LEU A 196 -3.96 8.29 2.32
CA LEU A 196 -3.16 9.38 2.84
C LEU A 196 -1.79 9.33 2.16
N LEU A 197 -1.42 10.39 1.45
CA LEU A 197 -0.29 10.40 0.53
C LEU A 197 0.74 11.47 0.93
N LEU A 198 2.03 11.10 0.90
CA LEU A 198 3.16 12.03 0.99
C LEU A 198 4.08 11.84 -0.22
N PRO A 199 4.54 12.93 -0.85
CA PRO A 199 5.44 12.83 -1.99
C PRO A 199 6.80 12.25 -1.57
N PRO A 200 7.58 11.70 -2.52
CA PRO A 200 8.91 11.15 -2.23
C PRO A 200 9.85 12.18 -1.55
N THR A 201 9.67 13.47 -1.82
CA THR A 201 10.43 14.57 -1.21
C THR A 201 10.23 14.71 0.30
N ASP A 202 9.20 14.09 0.84
CA ASP A 202 8.83 14.12 2.26
C ASP A 202 9.38 12.91 3.04
N VAL A 203 10.27 12.09 2.46
CA VAL A 203 10.83 10.85 3.07
C VAL A 203 11.27 10.97 4.53
N HIS A 204 11.89 12.09 4.90
CA HIS A 204 12.38 12.33 6.25
C HIS A 204 11.26 12.53 7.30
N ARG A 205 10.03 12.72 6.84
CA ARG A 205 8.84 12.78 7.69
C ARG A 205 8.32 11.39 8.07
N LEU A 206 8.79 10.34 7.41
CA LEU A 206 8.31 8.97 7.63
C LEU A 206 9.18 8.18 8.61
N TYR A 207 10.33 8.76 9.03
CA TYR A 207 11.25 8.17 9.99
C TYR A 207 11.56 6.71 9.67
N VAL A 208 11.96 6.42 8.43
CA VAL A 208 12.25 5.04 8.02
C VAL A 208 13.42 4.49 8.83
N GLN A 209 13.24 3.32 9.44
CA GLN A 209 14.24 2.65 10.27
C GLN A 209 14.29 1.14 9.98
N PRO A 210 15.45 0.48 10.16
CA PRO A 210 15.53 -0.97 10.05
C PRO A 210 14.91 -1.63 11.29
N TYR A 211 13.94 -2.51 11.06
CA TYR A 211 13.29 -3.30 12.11
C TYR A 211 13.55 -4.79 11.93
N PRO A 212 13.78 -5.57 13.01
CA PRO A 212 13.74 -7.03 12.94
C PRO A 212 12.47 -7.52 12.24
N ALA A 213 12.62 -8.38 11.24
CA ALA A 213 11.48 -9.00 10.57
C ALA A 213 10.84 -10.05 11.49
N ALA A 214 9.52 -10.11 11.49
CA ALA A 214 8.73 -11.03 12.28
C ALA A 214 7.50 -11.46 11.50
N ASN A 215 7.00 -12.67 11.79
CA ASN A 215 5.78 -13.18 11.20
C ASN A 215 4.79 -13.54 12.30
N TYR A 216 3.52 -13.26 12.06
CA TYR A 216 2.46 -13.85 12.85
C TYR A 216 2.27 -15.32 12.48
N SER A 217 2.08 -16.16 13.50
CA SER A 217 1.55 -17.52 13.38
C SER A 217 0.18 -17.60 14.05
N TYR A 218 -0.81 -18.16 13.35
CA TYR A 218 -2.18 -18.28 13.83
C TYR A 218 -2.53 -19.74 14.15
N HIS A 219 -3.05 -19.98 15.36
CA HIS A 219 -3.50 -21.31 15.80
C HIS A 219 -5.03 -21.39 15.75
N ARG A 220 -5.57 -22.07 14.74
CA ARG A 220 -7.02 -22.18 14.51
C ARG A 220 -7.80 -22.81 15.68
N ASP A 221 -7.21 -23.78 16.38
CA ASP A 221 -7.89 -24.48 17.49
C ASP A 221 -8.11 -23.59 18.72
N THR A 222 -7.18 -22.65 18.96
CA THR A 222 -7.22 -21.74 20.11
C THR A 222 -7.65 -20.33 19.72
N GLU A 223 -7.75 -20.03 18.42
CA GLU A 223 -7.98 -18.69 17.86
C GLU A 223 -6.97 -17.65 18.39
N THR A 224 -5.70 -18.04 18.51
CA THR A 224 -4.63 -17.18 19.05
C THR A 224 -3.52 -16.92 18.06
N PHE A 225 -3.01 -15.69 18.07
CA PHE A 225 -1.80 -15.31 17.35
C PHE A 225 -0.56 -15.40 18.23
N LYS A 226 0.57 -15.75 17.62
CA LYS A 226 1.90 -15.61 18.17
C LYS A 226 2.75 -14.81 17.19
N LEU A 227 3.58 -13.90 17.69
CA LEU A 227 4.50 -13.12 16.88
C LEU A 227 5.92 -13.68 17.05
N GLU A 228 6.56 -14.03 15.95
CA GLU A 228 7.86 -14.71 15.95
C GLU A 228 8.86 -13.97 15.09
N ILE A 229 9.97 -13.53 15.70
CA ILE A 229 11.09 -12.93 14.96
C ILE A 229 11.70 -13.97 14.01
N GLU A 230 11.93 -13.57 12.76
CA GLU A 230 12.53 -14.42 11.74
C GLU A 230 13.92 -14.92 12.15
N GLN A 231 14.21 -16.17 11.78
CA GLN A 231 15.53 -16.77 11.92
C GLN A 231 15.96 -17.35 10.55
N PRO A 232 17.10 -16.93 9.99
CA PRO A 232 18.06 -15.96 10.53
C PRO A 232 17.49 -14.53 10.63
N LEU A 233 18.04 -13.74 11.57
CA LEU A 233 17.58 -12.37 11.81
C LEU A 233 17.80 -11.49 10.57
N ARG A 234 16.69 -11.06 9.97
CA ARG A 234 16.64 -10.11 8.85
C ARG A 234 16.08 -8.78 9.33
N HIS A 235 16.54 -7.66 8.76
CA HIS A 235 16.00 -6.34 9.03
C HIS A 235 15.26 -5.79 7.82
N VAL A 236 14.13 -5.13 8.05
CA VAL A 236 13.30 -4.50 7.02
C VAL A 236 13.24 -2.99 7.31
N PRO A 237 13.66 -2.13 6.38
CA PRO A 237 13.43 -0.69 6.48
C PRO A 237 11.93 -0.40 6.37
N TRP A 238 11.34 0.24 7.39
CA TRP A 238 9.91 0.56 7.38
C TRP A 238 9.60 1.92 7.99
N CYS A 239 8.48 2.52 7.58
CA CYS A 239 8.03 3.80 8.13
C CYS A 239 7.61 3.63 9.59
N SER A 240 8.11 4.50 10.47
CA SER A 240 7.85 4.40 11.91
C SER A 240 6.57 5.11 12.36
N VAL A 241 5.98 5.92 11.49
CA VAL A 241 4.91 6.85 11.81
C VAL A 241 3.54 6.21 11.66
N ASP A 242 2.73 6.33 12.70
CA ASP A 242 1.29 6.10 12.65
C ASP A 242 0.56 7.44 12.39
N PRO A 243 -0.15 7.61 11.26
CA PRO A 243 -0.91 8.84 11.01
C PRO A 243 -2.14 9.01 11.91
N TYR A 244 -2.63 7.94 12.52
CA TYR A 244 -3.86 7.91 13.32
C TYR A 244 -3.60 7.26 14.69
N PRO A 245 -2.65 7.80 15.49
CA PRO A 245 -2.35 7.21 16.79
C PRO A 245 -3.57 7.27 17.70
N SER A 246 -3.68 6.31 18.61
CA SER A 246 -4.76 6.32 19.61
C SER A 246 -4.69 7.59 20.48
N PRO A 247 -5.81 8.07 21.04
CA PRO A 247 -5.83 9.28 21.87
C PRO A 247 -4.81 9.25 23.02
N GLU A 248 -4.52 8.07 23.56
CA GLU A 248 -3.55 7.86 24.64
C GLU A 248 -2.09 8.01 24.16
N ARG A 249 -1.84 7.73 22.88
CA ARG A 249 -0.51 7.79 22.26
C ARG A 249 -0.25 9.08 21.48
N GLU A 250 -1.27 9.88 21.18
CA GLU A 250 -1.13 11.05 20.29
C GLU A 250 -0.02 12.00 20.74
N ALA A 251 0.03 12.36 22.03
CA ALA A 251 1.05 13.29 22.53
C ALA A 251 2.48 12.74 22.43
N SER A 252 2.67 11.45 22.70
CA SER A 252 4.00 10.82 22.62
C SER A 252 4.44 10.61 21.18
N GLU A 253 3.52 10.26 20.28
CA GLU A 253 3.76 10.11 18.84
C GLU A 253 4.13 11.45 18.19
N ARG A 254 3.43 12.53 18.55
CA ARG A 254 3.78 13.89 18.11
C ARG A 254 5.18 14.32 18.56
N LEU A 255 5.54 13.99 19.80
CA LEU A 255 6.88 14.27 20.33
C LEU A 255 7.97 13.43 19.66
N LYS A 256 7.67 12.17 19.32
CA LYS A 256 8.60 11.24 18.70
C LYS A 256 8.82 11.54 17.22
N TYR A 257 7.77 11.96 16.50
CA TYR A 257 7.78 12.17 15.05
C TYR A 257 7.36 13.59 14.62
N PRO A 258 8.00 14.66 15.14
CA PRO A 258 7.57 16.04 14.92
C PRO A 258 7.55 16.44 13.43
N PHE A 259 8.45 15.93 12.58
CA PHE A 259 8.45 16.29 11.15
C PHE A 259 7.22 15.79 10.41
N PHE A 260 6.60 14.70 10.87
CA PHE A 260 5.33 14.26 10.32
C PHE A 260 4.21 15.21 10.76
N PHE A 261 4.06 15.39 12.07
CA PHE A 261 2.90 16.06 12.67
C PHE A 261 2.90 17.59 12.54
N ASP A 262 4.08 18.22 12.52
CA ASP A 262 4.24 19.66 12.36
C ASP A 262 4.52 20.07 10.90
N GLY A 263 4.73 19.09 10.02
CA GLY A 263 4.94 19.30 8.59
C GLY A 263 3.65 19.64 7.82
N PRO A 264 3.75 19.86 6.50
CA PRO A 264 2.59 20.11 5.65
C PRO A 264 1.58 18.96 5.71
N LYS A 265 0.30 19.27 5.66
CA LYS A 265 -0.73 18.22 5.66
C LYS A 265 -0.47 17.20 4.53
N PRO A 266 -0.55 15.89 4.81
CA PRO A 266 -0.55 14.88 3.76
C PRO A 266 -1.72 15.12 2.80
N PHE A 267 -1.57 14.71 1.54
CA PHE A 267 -2.68 14.72 0.61
C PHE A 267 -3.65 13.60 0.98
N HIS A 268 -4.94 13.84 0.80
CA HIS A 268 -5.96 12.85 1.08
C HIS A 268 -6.87 12.68 -0.14
N CYS A 269 -7.15 11.44 -0.51
CA CYS A 269 -8.19 11.14 -1.49
C CYS A 269 -8.96 9.87 -1.12
N THR A 270 -10.28 9.95 -1.26
CA THR A 270 -11.18 8.79 -1.25
C THR A 270 -11.49 8.40 -2.68
N LEU A 271 -11.26 7.13 -3.02
CA LEU A 271 -11.74 6.52 -4.25
C LEU A 271 -13.05 5.81 -3.98
N LYS A 272 -14.02 6.01 -4.85
CA LYS A 272 -15.29 5.29 -4.87
C LYS A 272 -15.27 4.19 -5.91
N ALA A 273 -16.20 3.25 -5.80
CA ALA A 273 -16.45 2.25 -6.85
C ALA A 273 -16.58 2.92 -8.23
N GLY A 274 -15.79 2.45 -9.20
CA GLY A 274 -15.72 2.99 -10.56
C GLY A 274 -14.60 4.03 -10.79
N GLU A 275 -13.84 4.40 -9.75
CA GLU A 275 -12.71 5.33 -9.86
C GLU A 275 -11.36 4.58 -9.85
N ILE A 276 -10.39 5.16 -10.57
CA ILE A 276 -8.97 4.78 -10.52
C ILE A 276 -8.19 5.89 -9.84
N LEU A 277 -7.26 5.57 -8.93
CA LEU A 277 -6.17 6.47 -8.55
C LEU A 277 -4.94 6.10 -9.36
N TYR A 278 -4.36 7.08 -10.03
CA TYR A 278 -2.94 7.02 -10.37
C TYR A 278 -2.13 7.44 -9.14
N LEU A 279 -1.43 6.47 -8.56
CA LEU A 279 -0.48 6.61 -7.48
C LEU A 279 0.93 6.50 -8.08
N PRO A 280 1.67 7.61 -8.21
CA PRO A 280 2.98 7.58 -8.84
C PRO A 280 3.98 6.75 -8.05
N SER A 281 4.99 6.23 -8.74
CA SER A 281 6.10 5.54 -8.12
C SER A 281 6.74 6.35 -6.98
N MET A 282 7.22 5.65 -5.96
CA MET A 282 7.89 6.19 -4.77
C MET A 282 7.05 7.04 -3.82
N TRP A 283 5.75 7.26 -4.10
CA TRP A 283 4.88 7.98 -3.18
C TRP A 283 4.59 7.16 -1.92
N PHE A 284 4.78 7.80 -0.77
CA PHE A 284 4.42 7.20 0.51
C PHE A 284 2.91 7.22 0.67
N HIS A 285 2.33 6.07 0.96
CA HIS A 285 0.89 5.94 1.06
C HIS A 285 0.48 5.05 2.24
N HIS A 286 -0.55 5.50 2.95
CA HIS A 286 -1.26 4.73 3.96
C HIS A 286 -2.69 4.54 3.48
N VAL A 287 -3.23 3.32 3.61
CA VAL A 287 -4.51 2.94 3.00
C VAL A 287 -5.44 2.36 4.04
N SER A 288 -6.63 2.94 4.14
CA SER A 288 -7.79 2.34 4.82
C SER A 288 -8.96 2.21 3.84
N GLN A 289 -10.06 1.62 4.29
CA GLN A 289 -11.18 1.31 3.39
C GLN A 289 -12.54 1.31 4.09
N THR A 290 -13.60 1.57 3.33
CA THR A 290 -14.98 1.45 3.79
C THR A 290 -15.69 0.37 2.97
N PRO A 291 -16.24 -0.67 3.60
CA PRO A 291 -16.99 -1.72 2.91
C PRO A 291 -18.19 -1.20 2.13
N GLY A 292 -18.45 -1.81 0.98
CA GLY A 292 -19.71 -1.62 0.24
C GLY A 292 -20.81 -2.57 0.72
N ASP A 293 -21.88 -2.68 -0.08
CA ASP A 293 -23.08 -3.46 0.24
C ASP A 293 -22.82 -4.96 0.54
N GLY A 294 -21.75 -5.53 -0.02
CA GLY A 294 -21.32 -6.91 0.24
C GLY A 294 -20.72 -7.14 1.64
N GLY A 295 -20.46 -6.08 2.41
CA GLY A 295 -19.77 -6.12 3.69
C GLY A 295 -18.24 -6.21 3.55
N TYR A 296 -17.70 -5.93 2.37
CA TYR A 296 -16.27 -5.82 2.09
C TYR A 296 -15.99 -4.76 1.00
N THR A 297 -14.73 -4.36 0.89
CA THR A 297 -14.20 -3.52 -0.19
C THR A 297 -13.50 -4.43 -1.20
N VAL A 298 -13.64 -4.14 -2.50
CA VAL A 298 -12.89 -4.82 -3.57
C VAL A 298 -12.17 -3.80 -4.42
N ALA A 299 -10.88 -4.04 -4.68
CA ALA A 299 -10.09 -3.25 -5.61
C ALA A 299 -9.19 -4.14 -6.46
N VAL A 300 -8.82 -3.64 -7.63
CA VAL A 300 -7.80 -4.23 -8.52
C VAL A 300 -6.76 -3.17 -8.78
N ASN A 301 -5.48 -3.50 -8.70
CA ASN A 301 -4.43 -2.56 -9.04
C ASN A 301 -3.48 -3.14 -10.09
N TYR A 302 -2.93 -2.25 -10.92
CA TYR A 302 -1.97 -2.57 -11.98
C TYR A 302 -0.65 -1.89 -11.65
N TRP A 303 0.40 -2.69 -11.51
CA TRP A 303 1.75 -2.23 -11.26
C TRP A 303 2.56 -2.27 -12.55
N TYR A 304 3.03 -1.10 -12.97
CA TYR A 304 3.99 -0.93 -14.04
C TYR A 304 5.32 -0.53 -13.41
N ASP A 305 6.40 -1.22 -13.77
CA ASP A 305 7.73 -0.89 -13.23
C ASP A 305 8.08 0.57 -13.50
N MET A 306 8.70 1.22 -12.51
CA MET A 306 9.08 2.61 -12.65
C MET A 306 10.27 2.77 -13.60
N GLN A 307 10.40 3.97 -14.18
CA GLN A 307 11.66 4.34 -14.83
C GLN A 307 12.65 4.82 -13.77
N PHE A 308 13.79 4.14 -13.67
CA PHE A 308 14.90 4.51 -12.78
C PHE A 308 15.68 5.71 -13.34
N ASP A 309 15.03 6.88 -13.31
CA ASP A 309 15.52 8.13 -13.89
C ASP A 309 16.10 9.10 -12.84
N ILE A 310 16.25 10.37 -13.22
CA ILE A 310 16.79 11.42 -12.35
C ILE A 310 15.96 11.62 -11.07
N LYS A 311 14.65 11.35 -11.07
CA LYS A 311 13.79 11.45 -9.88
C LYS A 311 14.18 10.41 -8.84
N TYR A 312 14.50 9.19 -9.28
CA TYR A 312 15.00 8.13 -8.40
C TYR A 312 16.35 8.50 -7.79
N ALA A 313 17.28 9.02 -8.61
CA ALA A 313 18.57 9.51 -8.11
C ALA A 313 18.42 10.63 -7.07
N TYR A 314 17.50 11.59 -7.29
CA TYR A 314 17.23 12.65 -6.31
C TYR A 314 16.53 12.15 -5.06
N PHE A 315 15.66 11.15 -5.15
CA PHE A 315 15.09 10.50 -3.97
C PHE A 315 16.18 9.88 -3.10
N ASN A 316 17.10 9.11 -3.69
CA ASN A 316 18.22 8.50 -2.96
C ASN A 316 19.15 9.56 -2.35
N PHE A 317 19.38 10.67 -3.06
CA PHE A 317 20.07 11.81 -2.48
C PHE A 317 19.34 12.34 -1.23
N LEU A 318 18.03 12.59 -1.29
CA LEU A 318 17.26 13.06 -0.15
C LEU A 318 17.27 12.07 1.03
N GLN A 319 17.22 10.78 0.77
CA GLN A 319 17.29 9.75 1.82
C GLN A 319 18.66 9.72 2.51
N SER A 320 19.74 9.96 1.76
CA SER A 320 21.12 9.98 2.29
C SER A 320 21.44 11.20 3.16
N VAL A 321 20.60 12.23 3.08
CA VAL A 321 20.82 13.51 3.74
C VAL A 321 20.40 13.41 5.22
N SER A 322 21.31 13.73 6.14
CA SER A 322 20.99 13.69 7.57
C SER A 322 20.07 14.85 7.98
N TYR A 323 18.92 14.52 8.55
CA TYR A 323 18.00 15.49 9.14
C TYR A 323 18.16 15.43 10.66
N GLU A 324 18.84 16.42 11.24
CA GLU A 324 18.92 16.55 12.70
C GLU A 324 17.50 16.69 13.28
N SER A 325 17.03 15.63 13.94
CA SER A 325 15.84 15.67 14.80
C SER A 325 16.33 15.59 16.24
N SER A 326 15.86 16.49 17.11
CA SER A 326 16.32 16.64 18.49
C SER A 326 16.03 15.44 19.41
N SER A 327 15.46 14.34 18.91
CA SER A 327 15.06 13.16 19.68
C SER A 327 15.55 11.81 19.14
N LEU A 328 16.12 11.74 17.93
CA LEU A 328 16.58 10.47 17.34
C LEU A 328 17.90 10.68 16.61
N SER A 329 18.95 10.01 17.08
CA SER A 329 20.27 10.00 16.44
C SER A 329 20.17 9.39 15.04
N PRO A 330 20.57 10.10 13.97
CA PRO A 330 20.57 9.52 12.64
C PRO A 330 21.79 8.60 12.50
N ILE A 331 21.56 7.29 12.37
CA ILE A 331 22.51 6.39 11.70
C ILE A 331 21.85 5.95 10.40
N LEU A 332 22.13 6.65 9.31
CA LEU A 332 21.80 6.21 7.96
C LEU A 332 23.07 6.33 7.10
N SER A 333 23.75 5.20 6.94
CA SER A 333 24.68 4.96 5.83
C SER A 333 24.41 3.57 5.29
N TRP A 334 23.34 3.39 4.52
CA TRP A 334 23.09 2.13 3.82
C TRP A 334 22.69 2.43 2.37
N ARG A 335 23.24 1.64 1.45
CA ARG A 335 22.92 1.63 0.01
C ARG A 335 22.04 0.42 -0.27
N GLU A 336 20.98 0.59 -1.05
CA GLU A 336 20.00 -0.45 -1.41
C GLU A 336 20.52 -1.48 -2.44
N ASP A 337 21.83 -1.51 -2.76
CA ASP A 337 22.37 -2.25 -3.92
C ASP A 337 22.90 -3.67 -3.62
N GLU A 338 22.71 -4.25 -2.42
CA GLU A 338 23.32 -5.57 -2.09
C GLU A 338 22.40 -6.81 -2.22
N ASP A 339 21.14 -6.67 -2.62
CA ASP A 339 20.26 -7.84 -2.86
C ASP A 339 19.89 -7.99 -4.35
N SER A 340 20.88 -8.27 -5.21
CA SER A 340 20.64 -8.86 -6.53
C SER A 340 21.86 -9.54 -7.15
N GLU A 341 22.51 -10.47 -6.44
CA GLU A 341 23.37 -11.46 -7.10
C GLU A 341 23.56 -12.72 -6.22
N SER A 342 22.63 -13.67 -6.36
CA SER A 342 22.93 -15.09 -6.13
C SER A 342 22.30 -15.92 -7.25
N GLY A 343 22.86 -15.72 -8.45
CA GLY A 343 22.92 -16.82 -9.40
C GLY A 343 23.99 -17.79 -8.90
N ASP A 344 23.57 -19.01 -8.54
CA ASP A 344 24.44 -20.17 -8.63
C ASP A 344 23.67 -21.27 -9.36
N GLY A 345 24.19 -21.60 -10.54
CA GLY A 345 23.87 -22.82 -11.25
C GLY A 345 24.72 -24.00 -10.75
N GLU A 346 24.41 -25.16 -11.36
CA GLU A 346 25.06 -26.47 -11.22
C GLU A 346 24.69 -27.22 -9.92
N VAL A 347 24.04 -28.40 -9.92
CA VAL A 347 24.00 -29.54 -10.86
C VAL A 347 22.60 -30.15 -10.90
#